data_AF-A0A358Y7B9-F1
#
_entry.id   AF-A0A358Y7B9-F1
#
_cell.length_a   1.000
_cell.length_b   1.000
_cell.length_c   1.000
_cell.angle_alpha   90.00
_cell.angle_beta   90.00
_cell.angle_gamma   90.00
#
_symmetry.space_group_name_H-M   'P 1'
#
loop_
_entity.id
_entity.type
_entity.pdbx_description
1 polymer ?
#
loop_
_entity_poly.entity_id
_entity_poly.type
_entity_poly.pdbx_seq_one_letter_code
_entity_poly.pdbx_strand_id
1 'polypeptide(L)'
;MILVSHRGNISGRDPTKENSVDYILAAIDLGFDVEIDVWYDLNKKQYFLGHNEPIYEISSDFLLTDGLWCHAKNKTALEKLLELDVNCFWHQNDKFTLTSRGFVWCYPDNWSEKGITVVFDSPNTAVLSKNIMGICVDDPLEWRKLL
;
A
#
# COMPACT_ATOMS: atom_id res chain seq x y z
N MET A 1 2.96 0.15 16.14
CA MET A 1 3.17 0.82 14.84
C MET A 1 2.77 -0.16 13.75
N ILE A 2 2.07 0.28 12.71
CA ILE A 2 1.72 -0.56 11.56
C ILE A 2 2.94 -0.64 10.63
N LEU A 3 3.29 -1.85 10.19
CA LEU A 3 4.26 -2.07 9.12
C LEU A 3 3.50 -2.43 7.87
N VAL A 4 3.53 -1.53 6.88
CA VAL A 4 2.92 -1.72 5.58
C VAL A 4 4.02 -2.14 4.60
N SER A 5 3.88 -3.32 4.02
CA SER A 5 4.69 -3.80 2.92
C SER A 5 4.31 -3.03 1.66
N HIS A 6 5.27 -2.33 1.07
CA HIS A 6 5.05 -1.61 -0.19
C HIS A 6 4.97 -2.63 -1.34
N ARG A 7 3.79 -2.72 -1.98
CA ARG A 7 3.51 -3.62 -3.12
C ARG A 7 3.75 -5.10 -2.86
N GLY A 8 3.71 -5.53 -1.60
CA GLY A 8 3.99 -6.90 -1.18
C GLY A 8 5.48 -7.21 -0.99
N ASN A 9 6.39 -6.22 -1.07
CA ASN A 9 7.81 -6.44 -0.80
C ASN A 9 8.06 -6.89 0.66
N ILE A 10 8.83 -7.97 0.85
CA ILE A 10 9.07 -8.58 2.18
C ILE A 10 10.48 -8.32 2.71
N SER A 11 11.48 -8.42 1.82
CA SER A 11 12.90 -8.33 2.15
C SER A 11 13.66 -7.49 1.12
N GLY A 12 13.12 -6.30 0.85
CA GLY A 12 13.59 -5.41 -0.20
C GLY A 12 12.76 -5.50 -1.47
N ARG A 13 13.01 -4.54 -2.35
CA ARG A 13 12.25 -4.34 -3.59
C ARG A 13 12.50 -5.46 -4.61
N ASP A 14 11.43 -6.12 -5.05
CA ASP A 14 11.47 -7.09 -6.15
C ASP A 14 10.46 -6.71 -7.26
N PRO A 15 10.89 -5.93 -8.28
CA PRO A 15 10.00 -5.46 -9.35
C PRO A 15 9.33 -6.58 -10.15
N THR A 16 9.83 -7.82 -10.09
CA THR A 16 9.24 -8.96 -10.81
C THR A 16 8.07 -9.60 -10.07
N LYS A 17 7.90 -9.28 -8.78
CA LYS A 17 6.86 -9.82 -7.91
C LYS A 17 5.95 -8.76 -7.30
N GLU A 18 6.36 -7.48 -7.29
CA GLU A 18 5.53 -6.35 -6.84
C GLU A 18 4.10 -6.49 -7.37
N ASN A 19 3.11 -6.30 -6.50
CA ASN A 19 1.68 -6.38 -6.81
C ASN A 19 1.15 -7.77 -7.25
N SER A 20 1.96 -8.83 -7.23
CA SER A 20 1.43 -10.19 -7.48
C SER A 20 0.66 -10.71 -6.28
N VAL A 21 -0.43 -11.44 -6.54
CA VAL A 21 -1.33 -11.98 -5.49
C VAL A 21 -0.56 -12.82 -4.47
N ASP A 22 0.27 -13.76 -4.93
CA ASP A 22 1.02 -14.65 -4.03
C ASP A 22 1.99 -13.88 -3.13
N TYR A 23 2.60 -12.81 -3.63
CA TYR A 23 3.56 -12.02 -2.86
C TYR A 23 2.87 -11.13 -1.83
N ILE A 24 1.73 -10.54 -2.19
CA ILE A 24 0.87 -9.80 -1.27
C ILE A 24 0.38 -10.70 -0.13
N LEU A 25 -0.14 -11.89 -0.46
CA LEU A 25 -0.60 -12.84 0.55
C LEU A 25 0.54 -13.33 1.45
N ALA A 26 1.73 -13.57 0.90
CA ALA A 26 2.89 -13.92 1.69
C ALA A 26 3.29 -12.80 2.69
N ALA A 27 3.17 -11.53 2.31
CA ALA A 27 3.42 -10.42 3.23
C ALA A 27 2.36 -10.34 4.35
N ILE A 28 1.08 -10.56 4.00
CA ILE A 28 -0.03 -10.62 4.98
C ILE A 28 0.15 -11.78 5.95
N ASP A 29 0.51 -12.98 5.48
CA ASP A 29 0.75 -14.17 6.30
C ASP A 29 1.90 -13.96 7.29
N LEU A 30 2.87 -13.11 6.95
CA LEU A 30 3.94 -12.71 7.86
C LEU A 30 3.48 -11.70 8.92
N GLY A 31 2.26 -11.17 8.83
CA GLY A 31 1.67 -10.20 9.75
C GLY A 31 1.92 -8.73 9.38
N PHE A 32 2.11 -8.43 8.08
CA PHE A 32 2.20 -7.07 7.58
C PHE A 32 0.89 -6.63 6.93
N ASP A 33 0.58 -5.34 7.05
CA ASP A 33 -0.36 -4.70 6.14
C ASP A 33 0.32 -4.56 4.76
N VAL A 34 -0.43 -4.34 3.67
CA VAL A 34 0.15 -4.22 2.33
C VAL A 34 -0.47 -3.07 1.55
N GLU A 35 0.37 -2.20 1.00
CA GLU A 35 -0.06 -1.22 -0.01
C GLU A 35 -0.01 -1.88 -1.40
N ILE A 36 -1.06 -1.68 -2.19
CA ILE A 36 -1.18 -2.27 -3.53
C ILE A 36 -1.66 -1.23 -4.54
N ASP A 37 -1.14 -1.30 -5.76
CA ASP A 37 -1.51 -0.44 -6.88
C ASP A 37 -2.69 -1.06 -7.64
N VAL A 38 -3.85 -0.43 -7.61
CA VAL A 38 -5.11 -0.96 -8.18
C VAL A 38 -5.57 -0.15 -9.39
N TRP A 39 -5.92 -0.86 -10.45
CA TRP A 39 -6.56 -0.35 -11.65
C TRP A 39 -7.95 -0.96 -11.82
N TYR A 40 -8.82 -0.24 -12.53
CA TYR A 40 -10.06 -0.80 -13.03
C TYR A 40 -10.21 -0.48 -14.51
N ASP A 41 -10.51 -1.52 -15.31
CA ASP A 41 -10.80 -1.41 -16.73
C ASP A 41 -12.32 -1.42 -16.94
N LEU A 42 -12.87 -0.31 -17.46
CA LEU A 42 -14.32 -0.17 -17.72
C LEU A 42 -14.83 -1.09 -18.82
N ASN A 43 -14.01 -1.38 -19.83
CA ASN A 43 -14.42 -2.19 -20.98
C ASN A 43 -14.48 -3.66 -20.57
N LYS A 44 -13.49 -4.12 -19.80
CA LYS A 44 -13.45 -5.49 -19.26
C LYS A 44 -14.33 -5.67 -18.03
N LYS A 45 -14.69 -4.57 -17.34
CA LYS A 45 -15.38 -4.56 -16.04
C LYS A 45 -14.61 -5.36 -14.98
N GLN A 46 -13.31 -5.11 -14.90
CA GLN A 46 -12.37 -5.98 -14.20
C GLN A 46 -11.31 -5.17 -13.45
N TYR A 47 -10.92 -5.66 -12.26
CA TYR A 47 -9.82 -5.12 -11.47
C TYR A 47 -8.48 -5.73 -11.88
N PHE A 48 -7.43 -4.91 -11.79
CA PHE A 48 -6.06 -5.33 -12.03
C PHE A 48 -5.12 -4.72 -11.00
N LEU A 49 -4.01 -5.40 -10.73
CA LEU A 49 -2.91 -4.88 -9.93
C LEU A 49 -1.68 -4.56 -10.80
N GLY A 50 -0.91 -3.55 -10.40
CA GLY A 50 0.39 -3.24 -10.99
C GLY A 50 0.77 -1.77 -10.91
N HIS A 51 2.07 -1.46 -10.86
CA HIS A 51 2.53 -0.10 -10.56
C HIS A 51 2.37 0.89 -11.73
N ASN A 52 2.95 0.55 -12.89
CA ASN A 52 2.93 1.42 -14.07
C ASN A 52 1.75 1.08 -14.99
N GLU A 53 1.32 -0.18 -14.98
CA GLU A 53 0.34 -0.75 -15.90
C GLU A 53 -0.51 -1.82 -15.17
N PRO A 54 -1.74 -2.09 -15.64
CA PRO A 54 -2.59 -3.16 -15.11
C PRO A 54 -2.09 -4.55 -15.56
N ILE A 55 -1.40 -5.28 -14.68
CA ILE A 55 -0.73 -6.54 -15.02
C ILE A 55 -1.54 -7.76 -14.52
N TYR A 56 -1.86 -7.80 -13.23
CA TYR A 56 -2.46 -8.99 -12.60
C TYR A 56 -3.96 -8.82 -12.48
N GLU A 57 -4.74 -9.62 -13.21
CA GLU A 57 -6.20 -9.66 -13.06
C GLU A 57 -6.60 -10.25 -11.71
N ILE A 58 -7.50 -9.59 -11.00
CA ILE A 58 -7.97 -10.02 -9.66
C ILE A 58 -9.49 -9.89 -9.51
N SER A 59 -10.10 -10.74 -8.70
CA SER A 59 -11.52 -10.55 -8.33
C SER A 59 -11.68 -9.36 -7.36
N SER A 60 -12.90 -8.83 -7.27
CA SER A 60 -13.24 -7.84 -6.23
C SER A 60 -13.04 -8.39 -4.82
N ASP A 61 -13.27 -9.68 -4.61
CA ASP A 61 -13.17 -10.32 -3.29
C ASP A 61 -11.75 -10.25 -2.74
N PHE A 62 -10.73 -10.28 -3.60
CA PHE A 62 -9.34 -10.10 -3.17
C PHE A 62 -9.13 -8.75 -2.48
N LEU A 63 -9.78 -7.69 -2.96
CA LEU A 63 -9.66 -6.35 -2.39
C LEU A 63 -10.31 -6.21 -1.00
N LEU A 64 -11.14 -7.18 -0.61
CA LEU A 64 -11.74 -7.27 0.73
C LEU A 64 -10.81 -7.95 1.74
N THR A 65 -9.61 -8.37 1.33
CA THR A 65 -8.63 -8.97 2.25
C THR A 65 -8.20 -7.95 3.31
N ASP A 66 -8.24 -8.37 4.58
CA ASP A 66 -7.81 -7.54 5.70
C ASP A 66 -6.33 -7.14 5.58
N GLY A 67 -6.01 -5.91 5.98
CA GLY A 67 -4.65 -5.36 5.93
C GLY A 67 -4.26 -4.70 4.60
N LEU A 68 -5.16 -4.67 3.59
CA LEU A 68 -4.88 -3.98 2.32
C LEU A 68 -5.09 -2.46 2.39
N TRP A 69 -4.15 -1.74 1.79
CA TRP A 69 -4.18 -0.29 1.53
C TRP A 69 -4.21 -0.09 0.00
N CYS A 70 -5.39 0.18 -0.55
CA CYS A 70 -5.59 0.19 -2.01
C CYS A 70 -5.29 1.56 -2.63
N HIS A 71 -4.16 1.68 -3.31
CA HIS A 71 -3.79 2.87 -4.07
C HIS A 71 -4.44 2.84 -5.45
N ALA A 72 -5.42 3.70 -5.68
CA ALA A 72 -6.09 3.82 -6.97
C ALA A 72 -5.17 4.49 -8.01
N LYS A 73 -4.90 3.80 -9.11
CA LYS A 73 -4.02 4.27 -10.19
C LYS A 73 -4.73 4.97 -11.34
N ASN A 74 -6.05 4.80 -11.44
CA ASN A 74 -6.89 5.56 -12.36
C ASN A 74 -8.19 6.01 -11.67
N LYS A 75 -8.83 7.05 -12.24
CA LYS A 75 -10.07 7.63 -11.68
C LYS A 75 -11.13 6.57 -11.44
N THR A 76 -11.30 5.66 -12.38
CA THR A 76 -12.32 4.62 -12.28
C THR A 76 -12.05 3.64 -11.13
N ALA A 77 -10.78 3.25 -10.90
CA ALA A 77 -10.41 2.43 -9.77
C ALA A 77 -10.79 3.12 -8.47
N LEU A 78 -10.53 4.42 -8.34
CA LEU A 78 -10.93 5.18 -7.14
C LEU A 78 -12.44 5.12 -6.91
N GLU A 79 -13.24 5.41 -7.94
CA GLU A 79 -14.71 5.36 -7.84
C GLU A 79 -15.21 3.97 -7.44
N LYS A 80 -14.62 2.92 -8.03
CA LYS A 80 -15.01 1.54 -7.76
C LYS A 80 -14.55 1.01 -6.40
N LEU A 81 -13.37 1.41 -5.93
CA LEU A 81 -12.89 1.07 -4.59
C LEU A 81 -13.74 1.74 -3.51
N LEU A 82 -14.20 2.97 -3.74
CA LEU A 82 -15.14 3.66 -2.84
C LEU A 82 -16.50 2.95 -2.78
N GLU A 83 -17.01 2.44 -3.90
CA GLU A 83 -18.23 1.62 -3.93
C GLU A 83 -18.07 0.29 -3.17
N LEU A 84 -16.87 -0.30 -3.16
CA LEU A 84 -16.56 -1.54 -2.43
C LEU A 84 -16.33 -1.35 -0.92
N ASP A 85 -16.30 -0.12 -0.43
CA ASP A 85 -16.06 0.21 0.99
C ASP A 85 -14.72 -0.36 1.55
N VAL A 86 -13.70 -0.43 0.70
CA VAL A 86 -12.35 -0.82 1.11
C VAL A 86 -11.51 0.39 1.51
N ASN A 87 -10.41 0.15 2.24
CA ASN A 87 -9.46 1.20 2.53
C ASN A 87 -8.69 1.57 1.25
N CYS A 88 -8.99 2.72 0.67
CA CYS A 88 -8.39 3.16 -0.58
C CYS A 88 -7.98 4.63 -0.55
N PHE A 89 -7.10 5.02 -1.45
CA PHE A 89 -6.66 6.40 -1.59
C PHE A 89 -6.15 6.67 -3.01
N TRP A 90 -6.09 7.95 -3.35
CA TRP A 90 -5.38 8.44 -4.54
C TRP A 90 -4.15 9.22 -4.08
N HIS A 91 -3.02 8.97 -4.74
CA HIS A 91 -1.78 9.66 -4.44
C HIS A 91 -0.93 9.81 -5.70
N GLN A 92 -0.43 11.01 -5.96
CA GLN A 92 0.57 11.23 -7.00
C GLN A 92 1.79 11.92 -6.44
N ASN A 93 1.72 13.25 -6.32
CA ASN A 93 2.80 14.09 -5.78
C ASN A 93 2.33 14.90 -4.55
N ASP A 94 1.18 14.52 -3.99
CA ASP A 94 0.59 15.14 -2.82
C ASP A 94 1.46 14.84 -1.60
N LYS A 95 1.98 15.84 -0.90
CA LYS A 95 2.78 15.59 0.32
C LYS A 95 2.03 14.74 1.35
N PHE A 96 0.71 14.92 1.40
CA PHE A 96 -0.21 14.20 2.27
C PHE A 96 -1.51 13.97 1.52
N THR A 97 -2.08 12.78 1.64
CA THR A 97 -3.43 12.47 1.18
C THR A 97 -4.21 11.78 2.30
N LEU A 98 -5.54 11.72 2.15
CA LEU A 98 -6.40 10.97 3.05
C LEU A 98 -6.85 9.68 2.36
N THR A 99 -6.85 8.60 3.14
CA THR A 99 -7.56 7.38 2.77
C THR A 99 -9.07 7.53 2.98
N SER A 100 -9.85 6.65 2.33
CA SER A 100 -11.31 6.56 2.52
C SER A 100 -11.71 6.30 3.97
N ARG A 101 -10.81 5.71 4.78
CA ARG A 101 -10.99 5.49 6.23
C ARG A 101 -10.47 6.62 7.11
N GLY A 102 -10.03 7.74 6.53
CA GLY A 102 -9.62 8.94 7.26
C GLY A 102 -8.18 8.93 7.79
N PHE A 103 -7.38 7.92 7.46
CA PHE A 103 -5.94 7.91 7.76
C PHE A 103 -5.17 8.86 6.84
N VAL A 104 -4.16 9.53 7.38
CA VAL A 104 -3.21 10.33 6.59
C VAL A 104 -2.15 9.41 6.01
N TRP A 105 -1.99 9.45 4.68
CA TRP A 105 -0.92 8.79 3.95
C TRP A 105 0.08 9.84 3.49
N CYS A 106 1.34 9.73 3.93
CA CYS A 106 2.38 10.73 3.67
C CYS A 106 3.26 10.29 2.50
N TYR A 107 3.53 11.22 1.57
CA TYR A 107 4.53 11.05 0.53
C TYR A 107 5.89 10.70 1.15
N PRO A 108 6.78 9.97 0.45
CA PRO A 108 8.14 9.72 0.91
C PRO A 108 8.81 10.93 1.57
N ASP A 109 9.53 10.68 2.66
CA ASP A 109 10.23 11.68 3.50
C ASP A 109 9.34 12.71 4.22
N ASN A 110 8.02 12.59 4.13
CA ASN A 110 7.06 13.41 4.87
C ASN A 110 6.45 12.61 6.04
N TRP A 111 6.02 13.29 7.09
CA TRP A 111 5.38 12.65 8.23
C TRP A 111 4.26 13.53 8.79
N SER A 112 3.29 12.86 9.40
CA SER A 112 2.20 13.47 10.16
C SER A 112 1.99 12.65 11.43
N GLU A 113 1.56 13.30 12.51
CA GLU A 113 1.13 12.57 13.70
C GLU A 113 0.03 11.58 13.33
N LYS A 114 0.16 10.33 13.80
CA LYS A 114 -0.75 9.22 13.49
C LYS A 114 -0.94 8.94 11.99
N GLY A 115 -0.04 9.41 11.12
CA GLY A 115 -0.04 9.07 9.70
C GLY A 115 0.72 7.78 9.41
N ILE A 116 0.55 7.26 8.19
CA ILE A 116 1.45 6.28 7.58
C ILE A 116 2.48 7.03 6.74
N THR A 117 3.76 6.80 6.99
CA THR A 117 4.87 7.44 6.25
C THR A 117 5.56 6.43 5.33
N VAL A 118 5.69 6.76 4.05
CA VAL A 118 6.47 5.95 3.11
C VAL A 118 7.97 6.21 3.33
N VAL A 119 8.78 5.15 3.44
CA VAL A 119 10.23 5.23 3.61
C VAL A 119 10.90 4.20 2.68
N PHE A 120 11.70 4.68 1.73
CA PHE A 120 12.42 3.81 0.78
C PHE A 120 13.86 3.50 1.19
N ASP A 121 14.45 4.34 2.04
CA ASP A 121 15.82 4.13 2.51
C ASP A 121 15.89 3.03 3.56
N SER A 122 17.12 2.52 3.77
CA SER A 122 17.44 1.62 4.87
C SER A 122 16.91 2.17 6.21
N PRO A 123 16.58 1.30 7.17
CA PRO A 123 15.95 1.73 8.40
C PRO A 123 16.66 2.89 9.09
N ASN A 124 15.96 4.01 9.22
CA ASN A 124 16.43 5.19 9.90
C ASN A 124 15.60 5.41 11.18
N THR A 125 16.25 5.25 12.33
CA THR A 125 15.62 5.40 13.66
C THR A 125 15.07 6.80 13.90
N ALA A 126 15.46 7.80 13.12
CA ALA A 126 14.91 9.16 13.21
C ALA A 126 13.42 9.23 12.86
N VAL A 127 12.89 8.30 12.05
CA VAL A 127 11.44 8.23 11.80
C VAL A 127 10.72 7.55 12.98
N LEU A 128 11.37 6.58 13.63
CA LEU A 128 10.83 5.83 14.77
C LEU A 128 10.67 6.69 16.03
N SER A 129 11.43 7.79 16.14
CA SER A 129 11.26 8.75 17.22
C SER A 129 10.03 9.66 17.05
N LYS A 130 9.32 9.57 15.93
CA LYS A 130 8.13 10.37 15.65
C LYS A 130 6.86 9.63 16.07
N ASN A 131 5.83 10.39 16.47
CA ASN A 131 4.53 9.86 16.87
C ASN A 131 3.65 9.49 15.65
N ILE A 132 4.15 8.58 14.80
CA ILE A 132 3.45 8.09 13.60
C ILE A 132 2.63 6.84 13.90
N MET A 133 1.61 6.56 13.08
CA MET A 133 0.81 5.35 13.20
C MET A 133 1.52 4.14 12.60
N GLY A 134 2.20 4.34 11.46
CA GLY A 134 2.85 3.29 10.72
C GLY A 134 3.84 3.79 9.68
N ILE A 135 4.53 2.85 9.06
CA ILE A 135 5.44 3.09 7.94
C ILE A 135 5.13 2.13 6.79
N CYS A 136 5.29 2.61 5.55
CA CYS A 136 5.22 1.82 4.34
C CYS A 136 6.62 1.68 3.73
N VAL A 137 7.12 0.46 3.56
CA VAL A 137 8.54 0.19 3.27
C VAL A 137 8.71 -1.01 2.32
N ASP A 138 9.82 -1.03 1.59
CA ASP A 138 10.18 -2.16 0.72
C ASP A 138 10.79 -3.34 1.50
N ASP A 139 11.31 -3.12 2.71
CA ASP A 139 11.90 -4.18 3.54
C ASP A 139 11.29 -4.23 4.95
N PRO A 140 10.02 -4.66 5.07
CA PRO A 140 9.34 -4.68 6.36
C PRO A 140 9.96 -5.68 7.35
N LEU A 141 10.69 -6.71 6.88
CA LEU A 141 11.42 -7.62 7.77
C LEU A 141 12.61 -6.94 8.46
N GLU A 142 13.40 -6.14 7.76
CA GLU A 142 14.50 -5.38 8.40
C GLU A 142 13.93 -4.36 9.41
N TRP A 143 12.85 -3.66 9.06
CA TRP A 143 12.21 -2.71 9.97
C TRP A 143 11.62 -3.39 11.22
N ARG A 144 11.04 -4.59 11.08
CA ARG A 144 10.50 -5.36 12.21
C ARG A 144 11.54 -5.65 13.29
N LYS A 145 12.82 -5.80 12.93
CA LYS A 145 13.90 -6.08 13.90
C LYS A 145 14.20 -4.91 14.85
N LEU A 146 13.74 -3.71 14.51
CA LEU A 146 14.02 -2.46 15.23
C LEU A 146 12.86 -2.01 16.13
N LEU A 147 11.73 -2.73 16.11
CA LEU A 147 10.51 -2.44 16.86
C LEU A 147 10.34 -3.43 18.02
#